data_AF-H6QJ27-F1
#
_entry.id   AF-H6QJ27-F1
#
_cell.length_a   1.000
_cell.length_b   1.000
_cell.length_c   1.000
_cell.angle_alpha   90.00
_cell.angle_beta   90.00
_cell.angle_gamma   90.00
#
_symmetry.space_group_name_H-M   'P 1'
#
loop_
_entity.id
_entity.type
_entity.pdbx_description
1 polymer ?
#
loop_
_entity_poly.entity_id
_entity_poly.type
_entity_poly.pdbx_seq_one_letter_code
_entity_poly.pdbx_strand_id
1 'polypeptide(L)'
;MNISAKLAHINKERLKDFDNQESKAAIFAYAGDVFNNIHIEKFTNHELNFLQSHLLIISGLYGVLKPLDTIKPYRLEMATKLNEINLTNFWQDEVTNYINKILAKQENKYLLNLTSQEYSSVINLNIN
;
A
#
# COMPACT_ATOMS: atom_id res chain seq x y z
N MET A 1 9.17 -11.78 10.41
CA MET A 1 8.70 -12.12 9.05
C MET A 1 8.92 -13.60 8.82
N ASN A 2 7.92 -14.34 8.34
CA ASN A 2 8.05 -15.77 8.05
C ASN A 2 8.51 -15.97 6.59
N ILE A 3 9.80 -15.75 6.34
CA ILE A 3 10.41 -15.78 4.99
C ILE A 3 11.73 -16.54 5.00
N SER A 4 12.18 -16.98 3.82
CA SER A 4 13.48 -17.67 3.67
C SER A 4 14.66 -16.75 4.03
N ALA A 5 15.77 -17.34 4.47
CA ALA A 5 16.99 -16.59 4.79
C ALA A 5 17.50 -15.75 3.61
N LYS A 6 17.38 -16.27 2.38
CA LYS A 6 17.71 -15.55 1.14
C LYS A 6 16.86 -14.28 1.00
N LEU A 7 15.54 -14.40 1.18
CA LEU A 7 14.64 -13.25 1.08
C LEU A 7 14.87 -12.24 2.21
N ALA A 8 15.16 -12.72 3.43
CA ALA A 8 15.51 -11.85 4.55
C ALA A 8 16.78 -11.04 4.26
N HIS A 9 17.81 -11.66 3.69
CA HIS A 9 19.04 -10.96 3.30
C HIS A 9 18.77 -9.91 2.22
N ILE A 10 18.00 -10.24 1.17
CA ILE A 10 17.60 -9.28 0.13
C ILE A 10 16.86 -8.09 0.74
N ASN A 11 15.91 -8.33 1.64
CA ASN A 11 15.16 -7.25 2.28
C ASN A 11 16.06 -6.37 3.17
N LYS A 12 17.03 -6.97 3.86
CA LYS A 12 18.01 -6.24 4.65
C LYS A 12 18.87 -5.32 3.78
N GLU A 13 19.40 -5.82 2.66
CA GLU A 13 20.22 -4.99 1.76
C GLU A 13 19.39 -3.85 1.14
N ARG A 14 18.13 -4.12 0.76
CA ARG A 14 17.18 -3.10 0.31
C ARG A 14 17.00 -1.98 1.34
N LEU A 15 16.74 -2.34 2.60
CA LEU A 15 16.55 -1.34 3.66
C LEU A 15 17.85 -0.60 4.01
N LYS A 16 18.99 -1.27 3.91
CA LYS A 16 20.31 -0.66 4.17
C LYS A 16 20.67 0.40 3.12
N ASP A 17 20.37 0.13 1.84
CA ASP A 17 20.67 1.02 0.72
C ASP A 17 19.40 1.72 0.18
N PHE A 18 18.43 1.96 1.07
CA PHE A 18 17.09 2.40 0.67
C PHE A 18 17.11 3.69 -0.15
N ASP A 19 17.99 4.63 0.17
CA ASP A 19 18.03 5.92 -0.51
C ASP A 19 18.53 5.84 -1.96
N ASN A 20 19.35 4.85 -2.30
CA ASN A 20 19.91 4.70 -3.65
C ASN A 20 19.13 3.70 -4.52
N GLN A 21 18.12 3.03 -3.97
CA GLN A 21 17.31 2.11 -4.76
C GLN A 21 16.48 2.82 -5.84
N GLU A 22 16.38 2.19 -7.00
CA GLU A 22 15.46 2.60 -8.07
C GLU A 22 14.01 2.55 -7.58
N SER A 23 13.26 3.60 -7.92
CA SER A 23 11.86 3.73 -7.57
C SER A 23 10.94 3.44 -8.75
N LYS A 24 9.73 2.96 -8.46
CA LYS A 24 8.68 2.70 -9.44
C LYS A 24 7.34 3.17 -8.91
N ALA A 25 6.39 3.45 -9.80
CA ALA A 25 5.01 3.69 -9.40
C ALA A 25 4.42 2.42 -8.76
N ALA A 26 3.67 2.59 -7.66
CA ALA A 26 3.20 1.52 -6.79
C ALA A 26 2.48 0.38 -7.53
N ILE A 27 1.58 0.71 -8.44
CA ILE A 27 0.78 -0.26 -9.20
C ILE A 27 1.63 -1.14 -10.14
N PHE A 28 2.82 -0.67 -10.53
CA PHE A 28 3.77 -1.43 -11.34
C PHE A 28 4.85 -2.14 -10.50
N ALA A 29 4.93 -1.81 -9.20
CA ALA A 29 5.95 -2.33 -8.30
C ALA A 29 5.44 -3.50 -7.46
N TYR A 30 4.19 -3.43 -6.99
CA TYR A 30 3.58 -4.53 -6.23
C TYR A 30 3.30 -5.72 -7.14
N ALA A 31 3.58 -6.91 -6.62
CA ALA A 31 3.42 -8.18 -7.32
C ALA A 31 2.78 -9.21 -6.39
N GLY A 32 2.00 -10.13 -6.96
CA GLY A 32 1.21 -11.13 -6.25
C GLY A 32 -0.17 -11.28 -6.88
N ASP A 33 -0.94 -12.29 -6.48
CA ASP A 33 -2.17 -12.67 -7.19
C ASP A 33 -3.14 -11.50 -7.42
N VAL A 34 -3.35 -10.64 -6.42
CA VAL A 34 -4.21 -9.45 -6.55
C VAL A 34 -3.72 -8.53 -7.68
N PHE A 35 -2.44 -8.14 -7.66
CA PHE A 35 -1.89 -7.19 -8.63
C PHE A 35 -1.67 -7.80 -10.00
N ASN A 36 -1.29 -9.07 -10.07
CA ASN A 36 -1.10 -9.80 -11.32
C ASN A 36 -2.41 -9.94 -12.10
N ASN A 37 -3.55 -10.07 -11.41
CA ASN A 37 -4.87 -10.15 -12.05
C ASN A 37 -5.45 -8.79 -12.45
N ILE A 38 -4.82 -7.66 -12.09
CA ILE A 38 -5.20 -6.33 -12.60
C ILE A 38 -4.79 -6.17 -14.06
N HIS A 39 -3.74 -6.86 -14.52
CA HIS A 39 -3.18 -6.72 -15.87
C HIS A 39 -2.88 -5.26 -16.25
N ILE A 40 -2.19 -4.56 -15.34
CA ILE A 40 -1.95 -3.11 -15.45
C ILE A 40 -1.21 -2.71 -16.74
N GLU A 41 -0.41 -3.61 -17.29
CA GLU A 41 0.30 -3.44 -18.55
C GLU A 41 -0.63 -3.24 -19.76
N LYS A 42 -1.91 -3.61 -19.64
CA LYS A 42 -2.92 -3.45 -20.69
C LYS A 42 -3.70 -2.15 -20.57
N PHE A 43 -3.52 -1.40 -19.49
CA PHE A 43 -4.32 -0.21 -19.20
C PHE A 43 -3.84 0.97 -20.05
N THR A 44 -4.80 1.71 -20.58
CA THR A 44 -4.61 3.00 -21.22
C THR A 44 -4.34 4.09 -20.19
N ASN A 45 -3.84 5.25 -20.63
CA ASN A 45 -3.68 6.42 -19.76
C ASN A 45 -4.99 6.85 -19.08
N HIS A 46 -6.13 6.66 -19.76
CA HIS A 46 -7.44 6.95 -19.18
C HIS A 46 -7.75 6.03 -17.99
N GLU A 47 -7.51 4.72 -18.14
CA GLU A 47 -7.72 3.74 -17.07
C GLU A 47 -6.73 3.94 -15.92
N LEU A 48 -5.48 4.31 -16.20
CA LEU A 48 -4.50 4.68 -15.16
C LEU A 48 -4.94 5.93 -14.37
N ASN A 49 -5.47 6.95 -15.04
CA ASN A 49 -6.02 8.14 -14.37
C ASN A 49 -7.25 7.81 -13.52
N PHE A 50 -8.09 6.89 -14.00
CA PHE A 50 -9.21 6.38 -13.23
C PHE A 50 -8.72 5.69 -11.95
N LEU A 51 -7.77 4.75 -12.07
CA LEU A 51 -7.17 4.09 -10.90
C LEU A 51 -6.54 5.10 -9.94
N GLN A 52 -5.78 6.08 -10.44
CA GLN A 52 -5.12 7.09 -9.62
C GLN A 52 -6.10 7.92 -8.76
N SER A 53 -7.36 7.97 -9.16
CA SER A 53 -8.42 8.71 -8.47
C SER A 53 -9.30 7.83 -7.56
N HIS A 54 -9.38 6.52 -7.82
CA HIS A 54 -10.35 5.62 -7.20
C HIS A 54 -9.76 4.41 -6.47
N LEU A 55 -8.48 4.08 -6.69
CA LEU A 55 -7.79 2.99 -6.03
C LEU A 55 -6.83 3.55 -4.98
N LEU A 56 -6.85 2.94 -3.80
CA LEU A 56 -5.85 3.13 -2.76
C LEU A 56 -5.20 1.79 -2.44
N ILE A 57 -3.90 1.82 -2.17
CA ILE A 57 -3.09 0.67 -1.81
C ILE A 57 -2.60 0.86 -0.37
N ILE A 58 -2.96 -0.07 0.52
CA ILE A 58 -2.48 -0.04 1.91
C ILE A 58 -1.12 -0.71 2.00
N SER A 59 -0.20 -0.07 2.72
CA SER A 59 1.22 -0.42 2.77
C SER A 59 1.75 -0.39 4.20
N GLY A 60 2.49 -1.42 4.61
CA GLY A 60 3.13 -1.44 5.94
C GLY A 60 4.22 -0.37 6.11
N LEU A 61 4.91 0.02 5.04
CA LEU A 61 5.98 1.03 5.08
C LEU A 61 5.48 2.43 4.73
N TYR A 62 4.50 2.55 3.83
CA TYR A 62 4.05 3.83 3.28
C TYR A 62 2.65 4.24 3.77
N GLY A 63 2.01 3.44 4.63
CA GLY A 63 0.64 3.69 5.12
C GLY A 63 -0.39 3.50 4.01
N VAL A 64 -0.65 4.55 3.24
CA VAL A 64 -1.59 4.56 2.10
C VAL A 64 -0.95 5.20 0.88
N LEU A 65 -1.10 4.54 -0.26
CA LEU A 65 -0.53 4.95 -1.54
C LEU A 65 -1.63 5.06 -2.59
N LYS A 66 -1.44 5.97 -3.53
CA LYS A 66 -2.11 5.94 -4.83
C LYS A 66 -1.33 5.08 -5.83
N PRO A 67 -1.98 4.55 -6.88
CA PRO A 67 -1.36 3.71 -7.91
C PRO A 67 -0.05 4.24 -8.50
N LEU A 68 0.05 5.54 -8.75
CA LEU A 68 1.21 6.18 -9.37
C LEU A 68 2.19 6.82 -8.37
N ASP A 69 1.96 6.65 -7.07
CA ASP A 69 2.92 7.11 -6.06
C ASP A 69 4.22 6.32 -6.21
N THR A 70 5.34 7.04 -6.07
CA THR A 70 6.68 6.49 -6.29
C THR A 70 7.15 5.75 -5.04
N ILE A 71 7.40 4.44 -5.17
CA ILE A 71 7.88 3.59 -4.08
C ILE A 71 9.22 2.96 -4.42
N LYS A 72 9.97 2.61 -3.37
CA LYS A 72 11.21 1.84 -3.47
C LYS A 72 10.98 0.41 -2.98
N PRO A 73 11.79 -0.57 -3.43
CA PRO A 73 11.60 -1.96 -3.03
C PRO A 73 11.81 -2.16 -1.53
N TYR A 74 10.83 -2.80 -0.90
CA TYR A 74 10.88 -3.18 0.50
C TYR A 74 10.04 -4.45 0.71
N ARG A 75 10.16 -5.06 1.88
CA ARG A 75 9.19 -6.01 2.41
C ARG A 75 8.92 -5.67 3.86
N LEU A 76 7.70 -5.23 4.13
CA LEU A 76 7.19 -4.97 5.46
C LEU A 76 5.68 -5.22 5.45
N GLU A 77 5.28 -6.39 5.94
CA GLU A 77 3.87 -6.79 6.09
C GLU A 77 3.26 -6.04 7.27
N MET A 78 1.97 -5.69 7.21
CA MET A 78 1.30 -4.90 8.25
C MET A 78 1.33 -5.62 9.61
N ALA A 79 1.24 -6.95 9.63
CA ALA A 79 1.35 -7.77 10.84
C ALA A 79 2.79 -7.88 11.41
N THR A 80 3.79 -7.27 10.77
CA THR A 80 5.19 -7.33 11.26
C THR A 80 5.32 -6.60 12.58
N LYS A 81 5.79 -7.32 13.62
CA LYS A 81 6.19 -6.71 14.89
C LYS A 81 7.57 -6.07 14.75
N LEU A 82 7.65 -4.76 14.97
CA LEU A 82 8.86 -3.96 14.92
C LEU A 82 9.18 -3.45 16.33
N ASN A 83 9.90 -4.25 17.11
CA ASN A 83 10.08 -4.00 18.55
C ASN A 83 8.72 -3.74 19.22
N GLU A 84 8.54 -2.58 19.86
CA GLU A 84 7.30 -2.14 20.50
C GLU A 84 6.31 -1.46 19.55
N ILE A 85 6.65 -1.32 18.26
CA ILE A 85 5.81 -0.67 17.25
C ILE A 85 4.83 -1.69 16.67
N ASN A 86 3.55 -1.41 16.88
CA ASN A 86 2.44 -2.04 16.16
C ASN A 86 2.09 -1.17 14.93
N LEU A 87 2.36 -1.68 13.72
CA LEU A 87 2.16 -0.93 12.48
C LEU A 87 0.70 -0.55 12.23
N THR A 88 -0.25 -1.42 12.60
CA THR A 88 -1.67 -1.12 12.51
C THR A 88 -2.01 0.13 13.31
N ASN A 89 -1.63 0.17 14.59
CA ASN A 89 -1.90 1.31 15.45
C ASN A 89 -1.12 2.56 15.00
N PHE A 90 0.11 2.38 14.55
CA PHE A 90 0.96 3.47 14.07
C PHE A 90 0.33 4.20 12.88
N TRP A 91 -0.26 3.46 11.93
CA TRP A 91 -0.83 4.02 10.71
C TRP A 91 -2.31 4.36 10.78
N GLN A 92 -3.06 3.87 11.79
CA GLN A 92 -4.52 3.89 11.78
C GLN A 92 -5.09 5.29 11.59
N ASP A 93 -4.61 6.27 12.35
CA ASP A 93 -5.10 7.65 12.27
C ASP A 93 -4.75 8.30 10.94
N GLU A 94 -3.50 8.14 10.46
CA GLU A 94 -3.05 8.77 9.22
C GLU A 94 -3.80 8.22 8.01
N VAL A 95 -3.91 6.89 7.90
CA VAL A 95 -4.60 6.21 6.80
C VAL A 95 -6.09 6.55 6.80
N THR A 96 -6.74 6.47 7.96
CA THR A 96 -8.18 6.79 8.07
C THR A 96 -8.44 8.24 7.68
N ASN A 97 -7.65 9.18 8.19
CA ASN A 97 -7.80 10.60 7.86
C ASN A 97 -7.53 10.89 6.38
N TYR A 98 -6.58 10.19 5.76
CA TYR A 98 -6.33 10.31 4.33
C TYR A 98 -7.53 9.84 3.52
N ILE A 99 -8.09 8.67 3.85
CA ILE A 99 -9.28 8.12 3.18
C ILE A 99 -10.47 9.08 3.32
N ASN A 100 -10.74 9.59 4.52
CA ASN A 100 -11.79 10.59 4.77
C ASN A 100 -11.60 11.83 3.88
N LYS A 101 -10.37 12.34 3.75
CA LYS A 101 -10.05 13.49 2.88
C LYS A 101 -10.29 13.22 1.40
N ILE A 102 -10.09 11.99 0.94
CA ILE A 102 -10.39 11.59 -0.45
C ILE A 102 -11.90 11.50 -0.64
N LEU A 103 -12.61 10.81 0.25
CA LEU A 103 -14.06 10.64 0.16
C LEU A 103 -14.82 11.96 0.27
N ALA A 104 -14.35 12.91 1.09
CA ALA A 104 -14.95 14.23 1.21
C ALA A 104 -14.92 15.05 -0.10
N LYS A 105 -14.06 14.68 -1.06
CA LYS A 105 -13.98 15.31 -2.38
C LYS A 105 -14.79 14.59 -3.45
N GLN A 106 -15.31 13.41 -3.14
CA GLN A 106 -16.12 12.61 -4.05
C GLN A 106 -17.60 12.92 -3.83
N GLU A 107 -18.38 12.93 -4.92
CA GLU A 107 -19.84 13.03 -4.82
C GLU A 107 -20.43 11.79 -4.14
N ASN A 108 -19.84 10.62 -4.43
CA ASN A 108 -20.22 9.33 -3.86
C ASN A 108 -19.22 8.89 -2.79
N LYS A 109 -19.68 8.78 -1.54
CA LYS A 109 -18.84 8.40 -0.39
C LYS A 109 -18.81 6.89 -0.11
N TYR A 110 -18.61 6.08 -1.14
CA TYR A 110 -18.47 4.63 -0.96
C TYR A 110 -17.01 4.23 -0.87
N LEU A 111 -16.66 3.45 0.17
CA LEU A 111 -15.39 2.74 0.23
C LEU A 111 -15.62 1.26 -0.04
N LEU A 112 -15.13 0.78 -1.18
CA LEU A 112 -15.09 -0.65 -1.47
C LEU A 112 -13.78 -1.24 -0.90
N ASN A 113 -13.88 -1.93 0.23
CA ASN A 113 -12.73 -2.55 0.86
C ASN A 113 -12.47 -3.95 0.29
N LEU A 114 -11.44 -4.06 -0.56
CA LEU A 114 -10.97 -5.33 -1.16
C LEU A 114 -9.67 -5.84 -0.52
N THR A 115 -9.30 -5.29 0.64
CA THR A 115 -8.09 -5.70 1.34
C THR A 115 -8.33 -6.97 2.16
N SER A 116 -7.25 -7.68 2.52
CA SER A 116 -7.37 -8.75 3.51
C SER A 116 -7.74 -8.18 4.89
N GLN A 117 -8.20 -9.02 5.81
CA GLN A 117 -8.51 -8.58 7.18
C GLN A 117 -7.30 -7.91 7.87
N GLU A 118 -6.09 -8.40 7.61
CA GLU A 118 -4.85 -7.82 8.13
C GLU A 118 -4.72 -6.35 7.74
N TYR A 119 -4.80 -6.04 6.45
CA TYR A 119 -4.66 -4.67 5.96
C TYR A 119 -5.89 -3.83 6.28
N SER A 120 -7.10 -4.41 6.28
CA SER A 120 -8.32 -3.71 6.66
C SER A 120 -8.28 -3.17 8.10
N SER A 121 -7.54 -3.83 9.00
CA SER A 121 -7.47 -3.43 10.42
C SER A 121 -6.85 -2.05 10.64
N VAL A 122 -6.07 -1.53 9.67
CA VAL A 122 -5.49 -0.19 9.73
C VAL A 122 -6.53 0.91 9.46
N ILE A 123 -7.69 0.55 8.92
CA ILE A 123 -8.73 1.52 8.58
C ILE A 123 -9.77 1.49 9.70
N ASN A 124 -9.96 2.62 10.38
CA ASN A 124 -11.14 2.77 11.22
C ASN A 124 -12.36 2.97 10.30
N LEU A 125 -13.21 1.94 10.23
CA LEU A 125 -14.36 1.90 9.34
C LEU A 125 -15.53 2.82 9.75
N ASN A 126 -15.37 3.60 10.82
CA ASN A 126 -16.26 4.73 11.11
C ASN A 126 -15.83 5.94 10.26
N ILE A 127 -15.98 5.79 8.95
CA ILE A 127 -15.57 6.75 7.91
C ILE A 127 -16.67 7.81 7.75
N ASN A 128 -16.31 9.10 7.61
CA ASN A 128 -17.23 10.25 7.62
C ASN A 128 -17.34 10.96 6.25
#